data_AF-A0A5C9EV97-F1
#
_entry.id   AF-A0A5C9EV97-F1
#
_cell.length_a   1.000
_cell.length_b   1.000
_cell.length_c   1.000
_cell.angle_alpha   90.00
_cell.angle_beta   90.00
_cell.angle_gamma   90.00
#
_symmetry.space_group_name_H-M   'P 1'
#
loop_
_entity.id
_entity.type
_entity.pdbx_description
1 polymer ?
#
loop_
_entity_poly.entity_id
_entity_poly.type
_entity_poly.pdbx_seq_one_letter_code
_entity_poly.pdbx_strand_id
1 'polypeptide(L)'
;MRLTKPDLYFVLILSGGLLLRIFTLIGIDIEPDSYTYLEGTITLINLDYNSIRPPGFPLLIVPFYLLTGNGKISIKLTSFVFSILGLICSYFIFTNASHNLHKRHSKKDSIRSKYVGLLVSFFLAFNLYLVNNSGRGLREEIMMVICMFVFYIVVVKEKHVLRDNLSLALLIALLSLTHLTAGMFLTLGMVLYSILSRLKRFRFTPLSLKSLLLIIVSFLITFFLWAIYSNFQFGDPFYNWHNHGNTFKIKYNIDLSTLENILKAFINAIIFGIPSELIYLGALSSFVFIGMAIYLVLKNLKQKQFLFIFLTVGVSFAYLSIFMTIPRVLLYLLPFIFYLGAISIGFTMNEFKDLKTPFQKKMIYLLVLFLICYILRGIDAMAIIFSFYQIYEFIPCFCNYDVIANQFFIPMSIVRLIYNIIVALIIEVSLSIHLLRAKYLEYYIISSGS
;
A
#
# COMPACT_ATOMS: atom_id res chain seq x y z
N MET A 1 4.37 -5.57 -31.54
CA MET A 1 4.73 -6.50 -30.44
C MET A 1 3.48 -7.30 -30.08
N ARG A 2 3.46 -8.64 -30.18
CA ARG A 2 2.25 -9.42 -29.84
C ARG A 2 2.07 -9.49 -28.31
N LEU A 3 0.90 -9.09 -27.79
CA LEU A 3 0.56 -9.19 -26.38
C LEU A 3 0.54 -10.66 -25.92
N THR A 4 1.11 -10.94 -24.76
CA THR A 4 1.05 -12.27 -24.14
C THR A 4 -0.26 -12.41 -23.35
N LYS A 5 -0.71 -13.64 -23.05
CA LYS A 5 -1.94 -13.88 -22.27
C LYS A 5 -2.00 -13.08 -20.94
N PRO A 6 -0.93 -13.02 -20.12
CA PRO A 6 -0.93 -12.16 -18.93
C PRO A 6 -1.15 -10.68 -19.23
N ASP A 7 -0.63 -10.17 -20.35
CA ASP A 7 -0.82 -8.76 -20.72
C ASP A 7 -2.30 -8.48 -21.07
N LEU A 8 -2.97 -9.42 -21.75
CA LEU A 8 -4.40 -9.32 -22.05
C LEU A 8 -5.26 -9.37 -20.78
N TYR A 9 -4.93 -10.27 -19.84
CA TYR A 9 -5.60 -10.31 -18.54
C TYR A 9 -5.36 -9.04 -17.72
N PHE A 10 -4.16 -8.45 -17.83
CA PHE A 10 -3.88 -7.18 -17.18
C PHE A 10 -4.78 -6.07 -17.73
N VAL A 11 -5.01 -6.00 -19.05
CA VAL A 11 -5.94 -5.02 -19.65
C VAL A 11 -7.37 -5.23 -19.11
N LEU A 12 -7.82 -6.47 -18.95
CA LEU A 12 -9.13 -6.77 -18.36
C LEU A 12 -9.21 -6.34 -16.88
N ILE A 13 -8.17 -6.65 -16.09
CA ILE A 13 -8.08 -6.23 -14.68
C ILE A 13 -8.06 -4.71 -14.56
N LEU A 14 -7.30 -4.03 -15.41
CA LEU A 14 -7.22 -2.57 -15.45
C LEU A 14 -8.60 -1.97 -15.80
N SER A 15 -9.29 -2.55 -16.78
CA SER A 15 -10.64 -2.11 -17.18
C SER A 15 -11.66 -2.31 -16.05
N GLY A 16 -11.65 -3.47 -15.39
CA GLY A 16 -12.52 -3.73 -14.25
C GLY A 16 -12.21 -2.82 -13.05
N GLY A 17 -10.93 -2.66 -12.72
CA GLY A 17 -10.47 -1.76 -11.65
C GLY A 17 -10.77 -0.28 -11.92
N LEU A 18 -10.73 0.14 -13.19
CA LEU A 18 -11.13 1.47 -13.64
C LEU A 18 -12.63 1.68 -13.43
N LEU A 19 -13.47 0.74 -13.90
CA LEU A 19 -14.92 0.82 -13.75
C LEU A 19 -15.32 0.94 -12.27
N LEU A 20 -14.74 0.11 -11.39
CA LEU A 20 -15.00 0.17 -9.96
C LEU A 20 -14.66 1.55 -9.36
N ARG A 21 -13.56 2.16 -9.77
CA ARG A 21 -13.13 3.49 -9.29
C ARG A 21 -13.93 4.64 -9.92
N ILE A 22 -14.52 4.46 -11.09
CA ILE A 22 -15.45 5.45 -11.65
C ILE A 22 -16.70 5.53 -10.78
N PHE A 23 -17.23 4.40 -10.30
CA PHE A 23 -18.37 4.40 -9.38
C PHE A 23 -18.07 5.13 -8.08
N THR A 24 -16.82 5.10 -7.59
CA THR A 24 -16.45 5.79 -6.35
C THR A 24 -16.40 7.31 -6.50
N LEU A 25 -16.17 7.84 -7.71
CA LEU A 25 -16.24 9.29 -7.94
C LEU A 25 -17.63 9.86 -7.61
N ILE A 26 -18.68 9.08 -7.90
CA ILE A 26 -20.08 9.48 -7.76
C ILE A 26 -20.63 9.07 -6.38
N GLY A 27 -20.38 7.83 -5.96
CA GLY A 27 -21.08 7.22 -4.81
C GLY A 27 -20.38 7.35 -3.46
N ILE A 28 -19.15 7.88 -3.40
CA ILE A 28 -18.39 7.99 -2.14
C ILE A 28 -18.11 9.44 -1.84
N ASP A 29 -18.43 9.90 -0.63
CA ASP A 29 -18.10 11.24 -0.18
C ASP A 29 -16.59 11.43 0.06
N ILE A 30 -16.14 12.67 -0.05
CA ILE A 30 -14.76 13.01 0.31
C ILE A 30 -14.55 12.85 1.82
N GLU A 31 -13.35 12.44 2.19
CA GLU A 31 -12.99 12.30 3.60
C GLU A 31 -12.92 13.69 4.27
N PRO A 32 -13.25 13.84 5.57
CA PRO A 32 -13.04 15.09 6.32
C PRO A 32 -11.61 15.64 6.19
N ASP A 33 -10.60 14.77 6.15
CA ASP A 33 -9.20 15.15 5.92
C ASP A 33 -8.98 15.84 4.57
N SER A 34 -9.79 15.52 3.56
CA SER A 34 -9.66 16.02 2.20
C SER A 34 -10.05 17.50 2.06
N TYR A 35 -10.88 18.02 2.98
CA TYR A 35 -11.20 19.44 3.01
C TYR A 35 -9.97 20.31 3.29
N THR A 36 -9.04 19.85 4.15
CA THR A 36 -7.79 20.59 4.42
C THR A 36 -6.87 20.67 3.20
N TYR A 37 -6.88 19.65 2.34
CA TYR A 37 -6.15 19.68 1.07
C TYR A 37 -6.81 20.62 0.06
N LEU A 38 -8.14 20.67 0.05
CA LEU A 38 -8.88 21.60 -0.79
C LEU A 38 -8.64 23.05 -0.37
N GLU A 39 -8.70 23.35 0.92
CA GLU A 39 -8.35 24.67 1.47
C GLU A 39 -6.93 25.07 1.10
N GLY A 40 -5.97 24.14 1.27
CA GLY A 40 -4.59 24.32 0.80
C GLY A 40 -4.50 24.60 -0.71
N THR A 41 -5.34 23.96 -1.52
CA THR A 41 -5.37 24.17 -2.98
C THR A 41 -5.90 25.55 -3.33
N ILE A 42 -6.98 25.99 -2.70
CA ILE A 42 -7.59 27.32 -2.93
C ILE A 42 -6.61 28.42 -2.51
N THR A 43 -5.99 28.28 -1.35
CA THR A 43 -5.00 29.25 -0.86
C THR A 43 -3.73 29.29 -1.70
N LEU A 44 -3.28 28.16 -2.28
CA LEU A 44 -2.20 28.14 -3.27
C LEU A 44 -2.55 28.96 -4.51
N ILE A 45 -3.76 28.82 -5.04
CA ILE A 45 -4.22 29.56 -6.23
C ILE A 45 -4.27 31.07 -5.94
N ASN A 46 -4.65 31.44 -4.73
CA ASN A 46 -4.69 32.83 -4.28
C ASN A 46 -3.33 33.39 -3.83
N LEU A 47 -2.25 32.60 -3.92
CA LEU A 47 -0.89 32.96 -3.48
C LEU A 47 -0.79 33.32 -1.98
N ASP A 48 -1.69 32.78 -1.15
CA ASP A 48 -1.78 33.02 0.30
C ASP A 48 -1.83 31.69 1.05
N TYR A 49 -0.87 30.80 0.78
CA TYR A 49 -0.91 29.44 1.31
C TYR A 49 -0.91 29.44 2.84
N ASN A 50 -1.98 28.92 3.44
CA ASN A 50 -2.17 28.86 4.88
C ASN A 50 -2.67 27.48 5.31
N SER A 51 -1.82 26.47 5.17
CA SER A 51 -2.15 25.09 5.58
C SER A 51 -1.08 24.54 6.51
N ILE A 52 -1.53 23.78 7.50
CA ILE A 52 -0.65 23.02 8.40
C ILE A 52 0.05 21.87 7.69
N ARG A 53 -0.41 21.47 6.50
CA ARG A 53 0.10 20.33 5.74
C ARG A 53 1.04 20.82 4.62
N PRO A 54 2.10 20.07 4.28
CA PRO A 54 2.95 20.47 3.18
C PRO A 54 2.23 20.40 1.82
N PRO A 55 2.63 21.24 0.83
CA PRO A 55 1.79 21.58 -0.32
C PRO A 55 1.80 20.55 -1.46
N GLY A 56 2.51 19.43 -1.33
CA GLY A 56 2.73 18.48 -2.43
C GLY A 56 1.45 17.90 -3.03
N PHE A 57 0.48 17.49 -2.20
CA PHE A 57 -0.81 17.01 -2.70
C PHE A 57 -1.73 18.16 -3.16
N PRO A 58 -1.91 19.25 -2.40
CA PRO A 58 -2.61 20.45 -2.88
C PRO A 58 -2.15 20.95 -4.26
N LEU A 59 -0.84 21.02 -4.51
CA LEU A 59 -0.28 21.43 -5.79
C LEU A 59 -0.74 20.56 -6.96
N LEU A 60 -0.98 19.27 -6.73
CA LEU A 60 -1.42 18.33 -7.75
C LEU A 60 -2.94 18.37 -7.97
N ILE A 61 -3.69 18.93 -7.04
CA ILE A 61 -5.13 19.17 -7.20
C ILE A 61 -5.37 20.42 -8.06
N VAL A 62 -4.47 21.41 -8.03
CA VAL A 62 -4.61 22.69 -8.76
C VAL A 62 -5.04 22.52 -10.22
N PRO A 63 -4.40 21.67 -11.06
CA PRO A 63 -4.82 21.53 -12.46
C PRO A 63 -6.27 21.04 -12.60
N PHE A 64 -6.71 20.10 -11.76
CA PHE A 64 -8.08 19.60 -11.77
C PHE A 64 -9.09 20.63 -11.24
N TYR A 65 -8.66 21.45 -10.27
CA TYR A 65 -9.45 22.57 -9.77
C TYR A 65 -9.69 23.63 -10.84
N LEU A 66 -8.63 24.02 -11.56
CA LEU A 66 -8.74 24.97 -12.67
C LEU A 66 -9.60 24.43 -13.82
N LEU A 67 -9.62 23.12 -14.04
CA LEU A 67 -10.44 22.49 -15.09
C LEU A 67 -11.92 22.34 -14.71
N THR A 68 -12.22 22.03 -13.45
CA THR A 68 -13.60 21.67 -13.05
C THR A 68 -14.33 22.78 -12.31
N GLY A 69 -13.61 23.73 -11.70
CA GLY A 69 -14.17 24.72 -10.79
C GLY A 69 -14.79 24.14 -9.50
N ASN A 70 -14.73 22.83 -9.30
CA ASN A 70 -15.37 22.15 -8.18
C ASN A 70 -14.33 21.42 -7.33
N GLY A 71 -14.12 21.92 -6.11
CA GLY A 71 -13.14 21.37 -5.17
C GLY A 71 -13.29 19.89 -4.87
N LYS A 72 -14.53 19.43 -4.62
CA LYS A 72 -14.81 18.03 -4.29
C LYS A 72 -14.53 17.10 -5.48
N ILE A 73 -14.89 17.51 -6.69
CA ILE A 73 -14.62 16.72 -7.89
C ILE A 73 -13.12 16.70 -8.20
N SER A 74 -12.43 17.83 -8.04
CA SER A 74 -11.01 17.97 -8.34
C SER A 74 -10.13 17.03 -7.51
N ILE A 75 -10.38 16.98 -6.20
CA ILE A 75 -9.59 16.14 -5.29
C ILE A 75 -9.85 14.65 -5.54
N LYS A 76 -11.11 14.28 -5.84
CA LYS A 76 -11.49 12.92 -6.23
C LYS A 76 -10.81 12.51 -7.53
N LEU A 77 -10.85 13.37 -8.56
CA LEU A 77 -10.18 13.12 -9.84
C LEU A 77 -8.68 12.96 -9.67
N THR A 78 -8.06 13.77 -8.81
CA THR A 78 -6.62 13.65 -8.49
C THR A 78 -6.31 12.27 -7.92
N SER A 79 -7.01 11.84 -6.85
CA SER A 79 -6.81 10.51 -6.26
C SER A 79 -7.14 9.38 -7.23
N PHE A 80 -8.19 9.51 -8.03
CA PHE A 80 -8.56 8.56 -9.07
C PHE A 80 -7.44 8.36 -10.09
N VAL A 81 -6.89 9.45 -10.65
CA VAL A 81 -5.78 9.38 -11.62
C VAL A 81 -4.58 8.66 -11.03
N PHE A 82 -4.19 8.99 -9.79
CA PHE A 82 -3.08 8.30 -9.13
C PHE A 82 -3.40 6.84 -8.81
N SER A 83 -4.66 6.50 -8.52
CA SER A 83 -5.06 5.11 -8.30
C SER A 83 -4.94 4.27 -9.56
N ILE A 84 -5.36 4.79 -10.72
CA ILE A 84 -5.18 4.13 -12.02
C ILE A 84 -3.70 4.01 -12.39
N LEU A 85 -2.93 5.08 -12.18
CA LEU A 85 -1.48 5.04 -12.35
C LEU A 85 -0.85 3.98 -11.44
N GLY A 86 -1.34 3.84 -10.22
CA GLY A 86 -0.93 2.79 -9.29
C GLY A 86 -1.15 1.38 -9.82
N LEU A 87 -2.29 1.10 -10.47
CA LEU A 87 -2.55 -0.20 -11.11
C LEU A 87 -1.56 -0.47 -12.24
N ILE A 88 -1.31 0.52 -13.10
CA ILE A 88 -0.35 0.42 -14.21
C ILE A 88 1.07 0.18 -13.68
N CYS A 89 1.51 1.02 -12.75
CA CYS A 89 2.82 0.92 -12.11
C CYS A 89 3.01 -0.43 -11.44
N SER A 90 1.99 -0.95 -10.73
CA SER A 90 2.10 -2.24 -10.05
C SER A 90 2.41 -3.38 -11.02
N TYR A 91 1.73 -3.45 -12.17
CA TYR A 91 1.97 -4.51 -13.15
C TYR A 91 3.40 -4.46 -13.67
N PHE A 92 3.83 -3.29 -14.15
CA PHE A 92 5.16 -3.13 -14.76
C PHE A 92 6.30 -3.30 -13.75
N ILE A 93 6.20 -2.63 -12.60
CA ILE A 93 7.26 -2.61 -11.60
C ILE A 93 7.44 -3.98 -10.97
N PHE A 94 6.36 -4.66 -10.58
CA PHE A 94 6.46 -5.97 -9.94
C PHE A 94 6.72 -7.10 -10.92
N THR A 95 6.32 -6.96 -12.19
CA THR A 95 6.82 -7.85 -13.26
C THR A 95 8.32 -7.75 -13.39
N ASN A 96 8.88 -6.53 -13.47
CA ASN A 96 10.33 -6.34 -13.61
C ASN A 96 11.08 -6.76 -12.33
N ALA A 97 10.55 -6.44 -11.15
CA ALA A 97 11.12 -6.86 -9.88
C ALA A 97 11.19 -8.39 -9.77
N SER A 98 10.11 -9.07 -10.19
CA SER A 98 10.07 -10.52 -10.25
C SER A 98 11.02 -11.06 -11.31
N HIS A 99 11.13 -10.43 -12.48
CA HIS A 99 12.05 -10.88 -13.52
C HIS A 99 13.50 -10.90 -13.02
N ASN A 100 13.91 -9.83 -12.33
CA ASN A 100 15.25 -9.71 -11.76
C ASN A 100 15.53 -10.73 -10.63
N LEU A 101 14.52 -11.25 -9.96
CA LEU A 101 14.70 -12.35 -9.01
C LEU A 101 15.17 -13.64 -9.70
N HIS A 102 14.80 -13.88 -10.95
CA HIS A 102 14.98 -15.21 -11.56
C HIS A 102 16.38 -15.47 -12.11
N LYS A 103 17.19 -14.43 -12.38
CA LYS A 103 18.55 -14.44 -12.99
C LYS A 103 18.70 -15.21 -14.33
N ARG A 104 17.84 -16.19 -14.62
CA ARG A 104 17.75 -16.97 -15.85
C ARG A 104 16.73 -16.28 -16.75
N HIS A 105 17.21 -15.68 -17.84
CA HIS A 105 16.37 -14.99 -18.81
C HIS A 105 15.68 -15.98 -19.77
N SER A 106 14.93 -16.96 -19.22
CA SER A 106 14.13 -17.87 -20.04
C SER A 106 12.77 -17.27 -20.37
N LYS A 107 12.20 -17.67 -21.51
CA LYS A 107 10.83 -17.28 -21.89
C LYS A 107 9.78 -17.72 -20.84
N LYS A 108 10.01 -18.86 -20.18
CA LYS A 108 9.14 -19.38 -19.12
C LYS A 108 9.17 -18.48 -17.89
N ASP A 109 10.35 -18.00 -17.50
CA ASP A 109 10.52 -17.13 -16.34
C ASP A 109 9.97 -15.73 -16.60
N SER A 110 10.12 -15.19 -17.82
CA SER A 110 9.44 -13.95 -18.22
C SER A 110 7.91 -14.03 -18.05
N ILE A 111 7.29 -15.14 -18.46
CA ILE A 111 5.85 -15.34 -18.28
C ILE A 111 5.48 -15.46 -16.78
N ARG A 112 6.28 -16.15 -15.96
CA ARG A 112 6.07 -16.24 -14.50
C ARG A 112 6.07 -14.86 -13.85
N SER A 113 7.06 -14.04 -14.20
CA SER A 113 7.18 -12.69 -13.65
C SER A 113 5.97 -11.82 -14.00
N LYS A 114 5.42 -11.96 -15.21
CA LYS A 114 4.18 -11.29 -15.58
C LYS A 114 2.98 -11.73 -14.75
N TYR A 115 2.87 -13.01 -14.39
CA TYR A 115 1.81 -13.48 -13.48
C TYR A 115 1.95 -12.91 -12.07
N VAL A 116 3.17 -12.71 -11.57
CA VAL A 116 3.38 -12.02 -10.28
C VAL A 116 2.89 -10.58 -10.37
N GLY A 117 3.31 -9.82 -11.40
CA GLY A 117 2.81 -8.46 -11.63
C GLY A 117 1.29 -8.41 -11.76
N LEU A 118 0.72 -9.32 -12.54
CA LEU A 118 -0.73 -9.46 -12.75
C LEU A 118 -1.48 -9.66 -11.43
N LEU A 119 -0.97 -10.51 -10.55
CA LEU A 119 -1.58 -10.78 -9.24
C LEU A 119 -1.52 -9.56 -8.32
N VAL A 120 -0.39 -8.85 -8.28
CA VAL A 120 -0.32 -7.62 -7.48
C VAL A 120 -1.32 -6.59 -7.99
N SER A 121 -1.40 -6.40 -9.31
CA SER A 121 -2.39 -5.51 -9.91
C SER A 121 -3.81 -5.97 -9.66
N PHE A 122 -4.10 -7.27 -9.70
CA PHE A 122 -5.40 -7.82 -9.35
C PHE A 122 -5.77 -7.49 -7.90
N PHE A 123 -4.85 -7.72 -6.96
CA PHE A 123 -5.07 -7.40 -5.56
C PHE A 123 -5.34 -5.91 -5.37
N LEU A 124 -4.56 -5.02 -5.96
CA LEU A 124 -4.80 -3.58 -5.88
C LEU A 124 -6.08 -3.12 -6.60
N ALA A 125 -6.44 -3.75 -7.72
CA ALA A 125 -7.58 -3.37 -8.53
C ALA A 125 -8.90 -3.68 -7.82
N PHE A 126 -8.99 -4.85 -7.18
CA PHE A 126 -10.24 -5.38 -6.62
C PHE A 126 -10.30 -5.38 -5.09
N ASN A 127 -9.27 -4.86 -4.41
CA ASN A 127 -9.37 -4.57 -2.99
C ASN A 127 -10.34 -3.42 -2.76
N LEU A 128 -11.51 -3.71 -2.20
CA LEU A 128 -12.60 -2.74 -2.05
C LEU A 128 -12.22 -1.55 -1.15
N TYR A 129 -11.32 -1.73 -0.19
CA TYR A 129 -10.82 -0.62 0.62
C TYR A 129 -10.00 0.36 -0.21
N LEU A 130 -9.10 -0.13 -1.08
CA LEU A 130 -8.34 0.70 -2.02
C LEU A 130 -9.24 1.35 -3.07
N VAL A 131 -10.23 0.60 -3.58
CA VAL A 131 -11.24 1.15 -4.49
C VAL A 131 -11.99 2.30 -3.82
N ASN A 132 -12.45 2.13 -2.58
CA ASN A 132 -13.17 3.16 -1.82
C ASN A 132 -12.28 4.40 -1.59
N ASN A 133 -11.03 4.21 -1.16
CA ASN A 133 -10.11 5.32 -0.91
C ASN A 133 -9.83 6.18 -2.15
N SER A 134 -9.85 5.59 -3.35
CA SER A 134 -9.72 6.37 -4.59
C SER A 134 -10.83 7.42 -4.77
N GLY A 135 -12.04 7.16 -4.26
CA GLY A 135 -13.17 8.10 -4.28
C GLY A 135 -13.22 9.07 -3.11
N ARG A 136 -12.39 8.86 -2.07
CA ARG A 136 -12.34 9.72 -0.89
C ARG A 136 -11.48 10.98 -1.05
N GLY A 137 -10.69 11.07 -2.13
CA GLY A 137 -9.84 12.25 -2.37
C GLY A 137 -8.63 12.33 -1.43
N LEU A 138 -7.99 11.20 -1.19
CA LEU A 138 -6.89 11.04 -0.23
C LEU A 138 -5.51 11.04 -0.93
N ARG A 139 -4.47 11.52 -0.22
CA ARG A 139 -3.08 11.60 -0.71
C ARG A 139 -2.37 10.24 -0.75
N GLU A 140 -2.94 9.24 -0.10
CA GLU A 140 -2.33 7.91 0.04
C GLU A 140 -2.16 7.22 -1.33
N GLU A 141 -3.03 7.49 -2.30
CA GLU A 141 -2.91 6.99 -3.68
C GLU A 141 -1.63 7.49 -4.37
N ILE A 142 -1.30 8.77 -4.22
CA ILE A 142 -0.05 9.30 -4.77
C ILE A 142 1.16 8.77 -4.01
N MET A 143 1.09 8.69 -2.68
CA MET A 143 2.18 8.13 -1.89
C MET A 143 2.49 6.69 -2.31
N MET A 144 1.45 5.89 -2.60
CA MET A 144 1.58 4.53 -3.10
C MET A 144 2.37 4.49 -4.43
N VAL A 145 2.00 5.36 -5.37
CA VAL A 145 2.69 5.48 -6.67
C VAL A 145 4.15 5.91 -6.49
N ILE A 146 4.41 6.92 -5.67
CA ILE A 146 5.76 7.41 -5.39
C ILE A 146 6.62 6.30 -4.78
N CYS A 147 6.11 5.58 -3.77
CA CYS A 147 6.83 4.48 -3.14
C CYS A 147 7.18 3.38 -4.16
N MET A 148 6.25 3.01 -5.05
CA MET A 148 6.52 2.05 -6.11
C MET A 148 7.59 2.53 -7.08
N PHE A 149 7.57 3.80 -7.49
CA PHE A 149 8.61 4.36 -8.37
C PHE A 149 9.98 4.42 -7.68
N VAL A 150 10.03 4.81 -6.41
CA VAL A 150 11.28 4.78 -5.63
C VAL A 150 11.82 3.35 -5.57
N PHE A 151 10.97 2.36 -5.26
CA PHE A 151 11.35 0.95 -5.29
C PHE A 151 11.86 0.52 -6.68
N TYR A 152 11.18 0.93 -7.75
CA TYR A 152 11.60 0.63 -9.11
C TYR A 152 13.00 1.17 -9.40
N ILE A 153 13.26 2.45 -9.12
CA ILE A 153 14.56 3.07 -9.39
C ILE A 153 15.63 2.43 -8.50
N VAL A 154 15.43 2.34 -7.19
CA VAL A 154 16.44 1.90 -6.22
C VAL A 154 16.73 0.40 -6.32
N VAL A 155 15.70 -0.41 -6.46
CA VAL A 155 15.80 -1.86 -6.31
C VAL A 155 15.82 -2.55 -7.67
N VAL A 156 14.83 -2.26 -8.50
CA VAL A 156 14.59 -2.98 -9.77
C VAL A 156 15.56 -2.55 -10.85
N LYS A 157 15.89 -1.26 -10.94
CA LYS A 157 16.83 -0.79 -11.95
C LYS A 157 18.26 -1.20 -11.60
N GLU A 158 18.96 -1.78 -12.58
CA GLU A 158 20.34 -2.25 -12.38
C GLU A 158 21.39 -1.14 -12.60
N LYS A 159 21.13 -0.24 -13.55
CA LYS A 159 22.01 0.86 -13.91
C LYS A 159 21.29 2.19 -13.73
N HIS A 160 21.90 3.09 -12.97
CA HIS A 160 21.38 4.43 -12.74
C HIS A 160 22.07 5.42 -13.67
N VAL A 161 21.31 6.01 -14.60
CA VAL A 161 21.77 7.19 -15.35
C VAL A 161 21.44 8.47 -14.59
N LEU A 162 22.03 9.60 -15.00
CA LEU A 162 21.77 10.91 -14.37
C LEU A 162 20.26 11.21 -14.27
N ARG A 163 19.50 10.93 -15.34
CA ARG A 163 18.04 11.10 -15.38
C ARG A 163 17.33 10.34 -14.25
N ASP A 164 17.79 9.15 -13.90
CA ASP A 164 17.17 8.34 -12.85
C ASP A 164 17.47 8.89 -11.46
N ASN A 165 18.70 9.38 -11.26
CA ASN A 165 19.07 10.04 -10.03
C ASN A 165 18.25 11.32 -9.85
N LEU A 166 18.11 12.15 -10.89
CA LEU A 166 17.25 13.33 -10.84
C LEU A 166 15.78 12.97 -10.57
N SER A 167 15.27 11.94 -11.23
CA SER A 167 13.90 11.44 -10.98
C SER A 167 13.73 10.99 -9.53
N LEU A 168 14.74 10.31 -8.97
CA LEU A 168 14.74 9.89 -7.57
C LEU A 168 14.72 11.07 -6.61
N ALA A 169 15.53 12.12 -6.83
CA ALA A 169 15.44 13.36 -6.04
C ALA A 169 14.04 13.94 -6.10
N LEU A 170 13.48 14.12 -7.30
CA LEU A 170 12.15 14.70 -7.47
C LEU A 170 11.07 13.88 -6.75
N LEU A 171 11.16 12.55 -6.79
CA LEU A 171 10.25 11.67 -6.07
C LEU A 171 10.38 11.81 -4.54
N ILE A 172 11.60 11.94 -4.01
CA ILE A 172 11.82 12.14 -2.57
C ILE A 172 11.38 13.53 -2.12
N ALA A 173 11.63 14.56 -2.92
CA ALA A 173 11.12 15.90 -2.68
C ALA A 173 9.58 15.91 -2.67
N LEU A 174 8.95 15.29 -3.68
CA LEU A 174 7.49 15.20 -3.77
C LEU A 174 6.90 14.37 -2.61
N LEU A 175 7.56 13.28 -2.21
CA LEU A 175 7.13 12.48 -1.06
C LEU A 175 7.14 13.32 0.22
N SER A 176 8.23 14.04 0.47
CA SER A 176 8.39 14.91 1.63
C SER A 176 7.38 16.06 1.64
N LEU A 177 7.11 16.65 0.47
CA LEU A 177 6.09 17.71 0.32
C LEU A 177 4.65 17.15 0.37
N THR A 178 4.44 15.85 0.13
CA THR A 178 3.11 15.23 0.25
C THR A 178 2.84 14.80 1.68
N HIS A 179 3.83 14.20 2.32
CA HIS A 179 3.80 13.77 3.71
C HIS A 179 5.21 13.72 4.27
N LEU A 180 5.60 14.79 4.97
CA LEU A 180 6.96 14.99 5.46
C LEU A 180 7.51 13.81 6.26
N THR A 181 6.69 13.28 7.17
CA THR A 181 7.06 12.13 7.99
C THR A 181 7.30 10.86 7.18
N ALA A 182 6.43 10.54 6.22
CA ALA A 182 6.64 9.42 5.33
C ALA A 182 7.90 9.59 4.46
N GLY A 183 8.17 10.82 3.99
CA GLY A 183 9.42 11.17 3.30
C GLY A 183 10.65 10.88 4.16
N MET A 184 10.60 11.25 5.44
CA MET A 184 11.68 11.00 6.40
C MET A 184 11.92 9.51 6.62
N PHE A 185 10.88 8.73 6.93
CA PHE A 185 11.04 7.28 7.20
C PHE A 185 11.43 6.48 5.97
N LEU A 186 10.91 6.85 4.80
CA LEU A 186 11.33 6.21 3.56
C LEU A 186 12.79 6.56 3.23
N THR A 187 13.22 7.80 3.47
CA THR A 187 14.63 8.20 3.34
C THR A 187 15.54 7.43 4.30
N LEU A 188 15.15 7.34 5.57
CA LEU A 188 15.87 6.57 6.58
C LEU A 188 15.97 5.08 6.21
N GLY A 189 14.87 4.48 5.76
CA GLY A 189 14.82 3.11 5.27
C GLY A 189 15.80 2.87 4.11
N MET A 190 15.87 3.80 3.15
CA MET A 190 16.83 3.74 2.05
C MET A 190 18.28 3.91 2.49
N VAL A 191 18.55 4.79 3.46
CA VAL A 191 19.89 4.96 4.04
C VAL A 191 20.32 3.67 4.74
N LEU A 192 19.47 3.11 5.59
CA LEU A 192 19.72 1.84 6.27
C LEU A 192 19.93 0.70 5.27
N TYR A 193 19.09 0.63 4.24
CA TYR A 193 19.24 -0.31 3.14
C TYR A 193 20.60 -0.15 2.44
N SER A 194 21.02 1.08 2.13
CA SER A 194 22.32 1.35 1.52
C SER A 194 23.49 0.98 2.44
N ILE A 195 23.39 1.19 3.75
CA ILE A 195 24.44 0.81 4.71
C ILE A 195 24.52 -0.71 4.83
N LEU A 196 23.39 -1.37 5.09
CA LEU A 196 23.32 -2.82 5.31
C LEU A 196 23.69 -3.60 4.05
N SER A 197 23.37 -3.09 2.86
CA SER A 197 23.77 -3.71 1.58
C SER A 197 25.29 -3.85 1.40
N ARG A 198 26.09 -3.01 2.08
CA ARG A 198 27.56 -3.07 2.04
C ARG A 198 28.15 -4.13 2.97
N LEU A 199 27.37 -4.70 3.88
CA LEU A 199 27.86 -5.76 4.76
C LEU A 199 28.15 -7.03 3.96
N LYS A 200 29.27 -7.69 4.26
CA LYS A 200 29.74 -8.92 3.59
C LYS A 200 28.67 -10.02 3.48
N ARG A 201 27.70 -10.03 4.41
CA ARG A 201 26.60 -11.00 4.47
C ARG A 201 25.62 -10.93 3.29
N PHE A 202 25.41 -9.75 2.70
CA PHE A 202 24.31 -9.53 1.74
C PHE A 202 24.74 -9.58 0.26
N ARG A 203 26.00 -9.26 -0.07
CA ARG A 203 26.62 -9.47 -1.39
C ARG A 203 25.85 -8.90 -2.61
N PHE A 204 25.10 -7.81 -2.47
CA PHE A 204 24.50 -7.11 -3.61
C PHE A 204 25.05 -5.69 -3.79
N THR A 205 24.92 -5.15 -4.99
CA THR A 205 25.41 -3.81 -5.33
C THR A 205 24.64 -2.75 -4.52
N PRO A 206 25.33 -1.97 -3.67
CA PRO A 206 24.69 -0.92 -2.89
C PRO A 206 24.26 0.23 -3.80
N LEU A 207 23.37 1.09 -3.29
CA LEU A 207 23.13 2.41 -3.87
C LEU A 207 24.47 3.15 -4.01
N SER A 208 24.67 3.78 -5.17
CA SER A 208 25.85 4.61 -5.39
C SER A 208 25.88 5.75 -4.37
N LEU A 209 27.07 6.14 -3.90
CA LEU A 209 27.20 7.24 -2.94
C LEU A 209 26.58 8.54 -3.48
N LYS A 210 26.68 8.77 -4.80
CA LYS A 210 26.06 9.91 -5.48
C LYS A 210 24.53 9.89 -5.35
N SER A 211 23.90 8.74 -5.61
CA SER A 211 22.45 8.56 -5.48
C SER A 211 22.01 8.73 -4.02
N LEU A 212 22.76 8.17 -3.08
CA LEU A 212 22.48 8.30 -1.65
C LEU A 212 22.57 9.76 -1.17
N LEU A 213 23.63 10.47 -1.56
CA LEU A 213 23.80 11.89 -1.24
C LEU A 213 22.64 12.71 -1.80
N LEU A 214 22.24 12.45 -3.04
CA LEU A 214 21.17 13.16 -3.70
C LEU A 214 19.80 12.92 -3.02
N ILE A 215 19.53 11.70 -2.55
CA ILE A 215 18.34 11.40 -1.73
C ILE A 215 18.35 12.24 -0.46
N ILE A 216 19.46 12.22 0.29
CA ILE A 216 19.59 12.91 1.59
C ILE A 216 19.46 14.43 1.39
N VAL A 217 20.19 14.98 0.43
CA VAL A 217 20.17 16.42 0.12
C VAL A 217 18.78 16.84 -0.35
N SER A 218 18.12 16.06 -1.20
CA SER A 218 16.77 16.36 -1.66
C SER A 218 15.76 16.40 -0.51
N PHE A 219 15.80 15.41 0.39
CA PHE A 219 14.98 15.41 1.60
C PHE A 219 15.28 16.63 2.47
N LEU A 220 16.55 16.89 2.79
CA LEU A 220 16.96 18.01 3.64
C LEU A 220 16.51 19.35 3.07
N ILE A 221 16.69 19.59 1.76
CA ILE A 221 16.23 20.82 1.11
C ILE A 221 14.72 20.98 1.29
N THR A 222 13.92 19.96 0.99
CA THR A 222 12.46 20.06 1.17
C THR A 222 12.04 20.22 2.62
N PHE A 223 12.73 19.56 3.55
CA PHE A 223 12.51 19.70 4.99
C PHE A 223 12.80 21.13 5.46
N PHE A 224 13.95 21.69 5.09
CA PHE A 224 14.33 23.05 5.49
C PHE A 224 13.43 24.11 4.87
N LEU A 225 13.04 23.97 3.59
CA LEU A 225 12.08 24.87 2.96
C LEU A 225 10.73 24.85 3.70
N TRP A 226 10.26 23.66 4.08
CA TRP A 226 9.04 23.54 4.86
C TRP A 226 9.17 24.09 6.29
N ALA A 227 10.31 23.90 6.94
CA ALA A 227 10.58 24.44 8.26
C ALA A 227 10.67 25.97 8.25
N ILE A 228 11.30 26.57 7.23
CA ILE A 228 11.35 28.02 7.03
C ILE A 228 9.93 28.57 6.83
N TYR A 229 9.12 27.93 5.97
CA TYR A 229 7.73 28.31 5.80
C TYR A 229 6.93 28.21 7.11
N SER A 230 7.09 27.12 7.85
CA SER A 230 6.39 26.91 9.12
C SER A 230 6.78 27.96 10.16
N ASN A 231 8.06 28.33 10.23
CA ASN A 231 8.53 29.41 11.08
C ASN A 231 7.97 30.77 10.67
N PHE A 232 7.91 31.06 9.37
CA PHE A 232 7.34 32.30 8.86
C PHE A 232 5.84 32.41 9.14
N GLN A 233 5.07 31.35 8.87
CA GLN A 233 3.61 31.36 8.96
C GLN A 233 3.08 31.17 10.39
N PHE A 234 3.72 30.29 11.17
CA PHE A 234 3.21 29.85 12.47
C PHE A 234 4.16 30.17 13.64
N GLY A 235 5.33 30.78 13.38
CA GLY A 235 6.32 31.09 14.42
C GLY A 235 7.06 29.86 14.98
N ASP A 236 6.90 28.69 14.37
CA ASP A 236 7.51 27.44 14.82
C ASP A 236 7.99 26.58 13.62
N PRO A 237 9.30 26.33 13.47
CA PRO A 237 9.83 25.52 12.37
C PRO A 237 9.40 24.03 12.44
N PHE A 238 8.96 23.55 13.60
CA PHE A 238 8.49 22.19 13.83
C PHE A 238 6.98 22.10 14.05
N TYR A 239 6.23 23.15 13.69
CA TYR A 239 4.79 23.28 13.93
C TYR A 239 3.99 22.03 13.56
N ASN A 240 4.28 21.42 12.41
CA ASN A 240 3.61 20.20 11.94
C ASN A 240 3.79 19.01 12.91
N TRP A 241 5.00 18.81 13.42
CA TRP A 241 5.28 17.74 14.39
C TRP A 241 4.65 18.02 15.75
N HIS A 242 4.72 19.27 16.24
CA HIS A 242 4.08 19.63 17.50
C HIS A 242 2.55 19.46 17.44
N ASN A 243 1.92 19.89 16.35
CA ASN A 243 0.48 19.75 16.18
C ASN A 243 0.05 18.27 16.08
N HIS A 244 0.81 17.43 15.36
CA HIS A 244 0.61 15.99 15.39
C HIS A 244 0.79 15.42 16.80
N GLY A 245 1.88 15.73 17.49
CA GLY A 245 2.15 15.27 18.86
C GLY A 245 1.04 15.66 19.86
N ASN A 246 0.53 16.88 19.77
CA ASN A 246 -0.59 17.35 20.57
C ASN A 246 -1.88 16.59 20.27
N THR A 247 -2.17 16.33 18.99
CA THR A 247 -3.31 15.51 18.59
C THR A 247 -3.22 14.10 19.18
N PHE A 248 -2.01 13.50 19.20
CA PHE A 248 -1.77 12.19 19.82
C PHE A 248 -1.98 12.21 21.32
N LYS A 249 -1.46 13.22 22.00
CA LYS A 249 -1.65 13.41 23.45
C LYS A 249 -3.13 13.52 23.79
N ILE A 250 -3.90 14.30 23.03
CA ILE A 250 -5.34 14.49 23.25
C ILE A 250 -6.11 13.19 22.99
N LYS A 251 -5.83 12.50 21.87
CA LYS A 251 -6.65 11.37 21.42
C LYS A 251 -6.30 10.03 22.07
N TYR A 252 -5.04 9.83 22.44
CA TYR A 252 -4.54 8.54 22.93
C TYR A 252 -3.88 8.62 24.31
N ASN A 253 -3.81 9.82 24.91
CA ASN A 253 -3.11 10.07 26.17
C ASN A 253 -1.64 9.63 26.14
N ILE A 254 -1.01 9.65 24.95
CA ILE A 254 0.40 9.35 24.76
C ILE A 254 1.13 10.68 24.59
N ASP A 255 1.92 11.06 25.58
CA ASP A 255 2.78 12.22 25.49
C ASP A 255 4.04 11.87 24.68
N LEU A 256 4.31 12.62 23.61
CA LEU A 256 5.48 12.41 22.74
C LEU A 256 6.45 13.59 22.79
N SER A 257 6.33 14.47 23.78
CA SER A 257 7.13 15.70 23.90
C SER A 257 8.59 15.47 24.29
N THR A 258 8.93 14.30 24.86
CA THR A 258 10.29 13.97 25.29
C THR A 258 10.77 12.65 24.68
N LEU A 259 12.09 12.51 24.50
CA LEU A 259 12.71 11.28 24.01
C LEU A 259 12.39 10.08 24.92
N GLU A 260 12.37 10.28 26.24
CA GLU A 260 12.00 9.25 27.21
C GLU A 260 10.59 8.72 26.95
N ASN A 261 9.62 9.61 26.73
CA ASN A 261 8.25 9.20 26.46
C ASN A 261 8.10 8.53 25.09
N ILE A 262 8.86 8.98 24.07
CA ILE A 262 8.93 8.29 22.76
C ILE A 262 9.48 6.87 22.93
N LEU A 263 10.55 6.68 23.72
CA LEU A 263 11.12 5.36 23.98
C LEU A 263 10.17 4.47 24.78
N LYS A 264 9.48 5.01 25.78
CA LYS A 264 8.43 4.29 26.53
C LYS A 264 7.28 3.87 25.62
N ALA A 265 6.81 4.77 24.74
CA ALA A 265 5.77 4.46 23.76
C ALA A 265 6.23 3.35 22.80
N PHE A 266 7.47 3.40 22.32
CA PHE A 266 8.05 2.35 21.48
C PHE A 266 8.16 1.00 22.18
N ILE A 267 8.68 0.98 23.40
CA ILE A 267 8.80 -0.26 24.19
C ILE A 267 7.41 -0.82 24.49
N ASN A 268 6.44 0.00 24.86
CA ASN A 268 5.06 -0.43 25.07
C ASN A 268 4.42 -0.97 23.80
N ALA A 269 4.65 -0.33 22.65
CA ALA A 269 4.19 -0.81 21.35
C ALA A 269 4.80 -2.17 20.97
N ILE A 270 6.05 -2.45 21.36
CA ILE A 270 6.71 -3.74 21.14
C ILE A 270 6.20 -4.82 22.11
N ILE A 271 6.01 -4.47 23.38
CA ILE A 271 5.73 -5.43 24.47
C ILE A 271 4.23 -5.78 24.56
N PHE A 272 3.34 -4.80 24.48
CA PHE A 272 1.94 -4.95 24.91
C PHE A 272 0.91 -4.95 23.79
N GLY A 273 1.29 -4.66 22.54
CA GLY A 273 0.34 -4.59 21.43
C GLY A 273 0.82 -5.33 20.20
N ILE A 274 0.00 -6.25 19.68
CA ILE A 274 -0.13 -6.34 18.22
C ILE A 274 -0.59 -4.94 17.83
N PRO A 275 0.24 -4.13 17.15
CA PRO A 275 -0.15 -2.77 16.80
C PRO A 275 -1.49 -2.86 16.07
N SER A 276 -2.42 -1.94 16.32
CA SER A 276 -3.69 -1.94 15.60
C SER A 276 -3.46 -2.02 14.09
N GLU A 277 -2.31 -1.55 13.64
CA GLU A 277 -1.74 -1.58 12.30
C GLU A 277 -1.56 -3.01 11.78
N LEU A 278 -1.12 -3.98 12.59
CA LEU A 278 -1.06 -5.40 12.20
C LEU A 278 -2.45 -6.03 12.16
N ILE A 279 -3.37 -5.61 13.03
CA ILE A 279 -4.79 -6.02 12.96
C ILE A 279 -5.42 -5.46 11.67
N TYR A 280 -5.15 -4.20 11.35
CA TYR A 280 -5.57 -3.53 10.13
C TYR A 280 -4.89 -4.12 8.91
N LEU A 281 -3.60 -4.49 8.98
CA LEU A 281 -2.95 -5.28 7.94
C LEU A 281 -3.78 -6.53 7.68
N GLY A 282 -4.13 -7.27 8.74
CA GLY A 282 -4.95 -8.48 8.70
C GLY A 282 -6.39 -8.28 8.21
N ALA A 283 -6.94 -7.07 8.38
CA ALA A 283 -8.24 -6.68 7.83
C ALA A 283 -8.14 -6.30 6.34
N LEU A 284 -7.11 -5.54 5.96
CA LEU A 284 -6.88 -5.05 4.59
C LEU A 284 -6.28 -6.10 3.65
N SER A 285 -5.58 -7.07 4.22
CA SER A 285 -4.92 -8.16 3.53
C SER A 285 -5.08 -9.44 4.34
N SER A 286 -5.22 -10.57 3.64
CA SER A 286 -5.50 -11.83 4.32
C SER A 286 -4.43 -12.14 5.38
N PHE A 287 -4.82 -12.51 6.61
CA PHE A 287 -3.87 -12.85 7.69
C PHE A 287 -2.83 -13.88 7.24
N VAL A 288 -3.30 -14.89 6.50
CA VAL A 288 -2.43 -15.95 5.98
C VAL A 288 -1.52 -15.41 4.87
N PHE A 289 -2.03 -14.53 4.01
CA PHE A 289 -1.24 -13.86 2.97
C PHE A 289 -0.12 -13.00 3.56
N ILE A 290 -0.39 -12.29 4.65
CA ILE A 290 0.63 -11.57 5.44
C ILE A 290 1.64 -12.53 6.01
N GLY A 291 1.19 -13.62 6.65
CA GLY A 291 2.08 -14.64 7.21
C GLY A 291 3.04 -15.19 6.15
N MET A 292 2.53 -15.45 4.93
CA MET A 292 3.37 -15.82 3.79
C MET A 292 4.35 -14.71 3.40
N ALA A 293 3.88 -13.46 3.30
CA ALA A 293 4.74 -12.32 2.96
C ALA A 293 5.89 -12.15 3.97
N ILE A 294 5.59 -12.20 5.27
CA ILE A 294 6.58 -12.14 6.35
C ILE A 294 7.54 -13.33 6.26
N TYR A 295 7.03 -14.55 6.09
CA TYR A 295 7.86 -15.74 5.94
C TYR A 295 8.86 -15.59 4.79
N LEU A 296 8.40 -15.12 3.62
CA LEU A 296 9.26 -14.92 2.46
C LEU A 296 10.33 -13.87 2.73
N VAL A 297 9.97 -12.75 3.35
CA VAL A 297 10.92 -11.70 3.71
C VAL A 297 12.00 -12.26 4.62
N LEU A 298 11.61 -12.89 5.74
CA LEU A 298 12.54 -13.42 6.74
C LEU A 298 13.47 -14.49 6.15
N LYS A 299 12.92 -15.41 5.34
CA LYS A 299 13.71 -16.48 4.71
C LYS A 299 14.68 -15.95 3.66
N ASN A 300 14.37 -14.82 3.02
CA ASN A 300 15.10 -14.33 1.86
C ASN A 300 15.75 -12.95 2.04
N LEU A 301 16.03 -12.52 3.27
CA LEU A 301 16.69 -11.24 3.55
C LEU A 301 18.01 -11.02 2.78
N LYS A 302 18.64 -12.08 2.26
CA LYS A 302 19.83 -12.00 1.41
C LYS A 302 19.56 -11.40 0.02
N GLN A 303 18.32 -11.36 -0.47
CA GLN A 303 18.01 -10.75 -1.76
C GLN A 303 17.75 -9.25 -1.63
N LYS A 304 18.17 -8.51 -2.66
CA LYS A 304 18.08 -7.05 -2.72
C LYS A 304 16.65 -6.53 -2.48
N GLN A 305 15.64 -7.11 -3.15
CA GLN A 305 14.24 -6.67 -3.01
C GLN A 305 13.73 -6.88 -1.58
N PHE A 306 14.00 -8.04 -0.99
CA PHE A 306 13.47 -8.41 0.33
C PHE A 306 14.12 -7.61 1.44
N LEU A 307 15.43 -7.33 1.37
CA LEU A 307 16.06 -6.44 2.35
C LEU A 307 15.50 -5.03 2.26
N PHE A 308 15.32 -4.49 1.05
CA PHE A 308 14.74 -3.16 0.87
C PHE A 308 13.34 -3.09 1.49
N ILE A 309 12.48 -4.07 1.17
CA ILE A 309 11.12 -4.11 1.70
C ILE A 309 11.18 -4.24 3.22
N PHE A 310 11.95 -5.18 3.77
CA PHE A 310 12.09 -5.36 5.21
C PHE A 310 12.49 -4.07 5.93
N LEU A 311 13.49 -3.34 5.42
CA LEU A 311 13.99 -2.14 6.08
C LEU A 311 13.07 -0.94 5.85
N THR A 312 12.67 -0.66 4.61
CA THR A 312 11.91 0.55 4.30
C THR A 312 10.47 0.44 4.78
N VAL A 313 9.84 -0.72 4.54
CA VAL A 313 8.50 -1.01 5.02
C VAL A 313 8.54 -1.21 6.53
N GLY A 314 9.48 -2.01 7.06
CA GLY A 314 9.59 -2.27 8.50
C GLY A 314 9.89 -1.03 9.36
N VAL A 315 10.76 -0.12 8.91
CA VAL A 315 11.01 1.16 9.61
C VAL A 315 9.77 2.05 9.58
N SER A 316 9.06 2.08 8.45
CA SER A 316 7.78 2.79 8.36
C SER A 316 6.72 2.17 9.27
N PHE A 317 6.65 0.84 9.38
CA PHE A 317 5.77 0.15 10.32
C PHE A 317 6.14 0.41 11.77
N ALA A 318 7.41 0.34 12.13
CA ALA A 318 7.87 0.60 13.49
C ALA A 318 7.50 2.03 13.92
N TYR A 319 7.63 3.00 13.01
CA TYR A 319 7.12 4.35 13.25
C TYR A 319 5.62 4.38 13.49
N LEU A 320 4.83 3.68 12.67
CA LEU A 320 3.37 3.64 12.83
C LEU A 320 2.95 3.02 14.16
N SER A 321 3.61 1.94 14.58
CA SER A 321 3.36 1.32 15.88
C SER A 321 3.60 2.28 17.06
N ILE A 322 4.45 3.30 16.91
CA ILE A 322 4.73 4.31 17.95
C ILE A 322 3.76 5.50 17.83
N PHE A 323 3.51 5.95 16.61
CA PHE A 323 2.96 7.29 16.35
C PHE A 323 1.58 7.31 15.72
N MET A 324 0.97 6.20 15.27
CA MET A 324 -0.32 6.25 14.56
C MET A 324 -1.17 4.98 14.70
N THR A 325 -2.40 5.12 15.19
CA THR A 325 -3.42 4.05 15.18
C THR A 325 -4.36 4.10 13.94
N ILE A 326 -3.92 4.75 12.85
CA ILE A 326 -4.79 5.04 11.69
C ILE A 326 -4.45 4.11 10.51
N PRO A 327 -5.40 3.32 9.98
CA PRO A 327 -5.17 2.35 8.90
C PRO A 327 -4.72 2.96 7.57
N ARG A 328 -4.82 4.28 7.40
CA ARG A 328 -4.51 5.00 6.15
C ARG A 328 -3.03 4.96 5.79
N VAL A 329 -2.14 4.98 6.77
CA VAL A 329 -0.70 5.15 6.51
C VAL A 329 -0.03 3.84 6.07
N LEU A 330 -0.75 2.72 6.13
CA LEU A 330 -0.32 1.44 5.54
C LEU A 330 -0.63 1.33 4.05
N LEU A 331 -1.54 2.16 3.53
CA LEU A 331 -2.06 2.03 2.18
C LEU A 331 -0.98 2.08 1.12
N TYR A 332 -0.06 3.02 1.25
CA TYR A 332 1.03 3.18 0.30
C TYR A 332 2.12 2.10 0.41
N LEU A 333 2.07 1.25 1.45
CA LEU A 333 2.98 0.13 1.64
C LEU A 333 2.37 -1.23 1.23
N LEU A 334 1.04 -1.31 1.10
CA LEU A 334 0.32 -2.53 0.68
C LEU A 334 0.83 -3.16 -0.63
N PRO A 335 1.21 -2.41 -1.69
CA PRO A 335 1.72 -3.03 -2.91
C PRO A 335 2.94 -3.93 -2.66
N PHE A 336 3.80 -3.59 -1.70
CA PHE A 336 4.97 -4.41 -1.36
C PHE A 336 4.56 -5.70 -0.68
N ILE A 337 3.56 -5.66 0.19
CA ILE A 337 3.02 -6.87 0.86
C ILE A 337 2.35 -7.76 -0.18
N PHE A 338 1.52 -7.19 -1.06
CA PHE A 338 0.91 -7.91 -2.17
C PHE A 338 1.96 -8.51 -3.11
N TYR A 339 3.05 -7.79 -3.39
CA TYR A 339 4.16 -8.34 -4.16
C TYR A 339 4.78 -9.56 -3.50
N LEU A 340 5.10 -9.49 -2.20
CA LEU A 340 5.68 -10.61 -1.47
C LEU A 340 4.78 -11.86 -1.54
N GLY A 341 3.50 -11.76 -1.20
CA GLY A 341 2.60 -12.92 -1.25
C GLY A 341 2.29 -13.39 -2.68
N ALA A 342 2.22 -12.47 -3.65
CA ALA A 342 1.98 -12.80 -5.07
C ALA A 342 3.12 -13.60 -5.70
N ILE A 343 4.36 -13.47 -5.23
CA ILE A 343 5.50 -14.28 -5.71
C ILE A 343 5.17 -15.76 -5.58
N SER A 344 4.69 -16.22 -4.42
CA SER A 344 4.37 -17.64 -4.20
C SER A 344 3.24 -18.13 -5.12
N ILE A 345 2.19 -17.34 -5.27
CA ILE A 345 0.99 -17.70 -6.05
C ILE A 345 1.29 -17.67 -7.56
N GLY A 346 1.98 -16.62 -8.03
CA GLY A 346 2.29 -16.42 -9.45
C GLY A 346 3.16 -17.55 -10.02
N PHE A 347 4.02 -18.15 -9.19
CA PHE A 347 4.80 -19.31 -9.59
C PHE A 347 3.96 -20.56 -9.78
N THR A 348 3.02 -20.82 -8.87
CA THR A 348 2.14 -21.98 -8.97
C THR A 348 1.24 -21.88 -10.20
N MET A 349 0.71 -20.69 -10.49
CA MET A 349 -0.18 -20.45 -11.65
C MET A 349 0.45 -20.82 -12.99
N ASN A 350 1.76 -20.61 -13.19
CA ASN A 350 2.39 -20.94 -14.47
C ASN A 350 2.64 -22.45 -14.66
N GLU A 351 2.70 -23.21 -13.56
CA GLU A 351 2.91 -24.67 -13.60
C GLU A 351 1.60 -25.45 -13.79
N PHE A 352 0.47 -24.85 -13.46
CA PHE A 352 -0.86 -25.43 -13.68
C PHE A 352 -1.39 -25.32 -15.12
N LYS A 353 -0.58 -24.84 -16.07
CA LYS A 353 -0.97 -24.75 -17.49
C LYS A 353 -1.26 -26.12 -18.12
N ASP A 354 -0.61 -27.17 -17.65
CA ASP A 354 -0.86 -28.54 -18.09
C ASP A 354 -1.74 -29.24 -17.06
N LEU A 355 -3.07 -29.03 -17.18
CA LEU A 355 -4.16 -29.55 -16.33
C LEU A 355 -4.30 -31.08 -16.38
N LYS A 356 -3.29 -31.81 -15.95
CA LYS A 356 -3.24 -33.27 -16.10
C LYS A 356 -3.65 -34.03 -14.84
N THR A 357 -3.58 -33.42 -13.65
CA THR A 357 -3.83 -34.15 -12.39
C THR A 357 -5.00 -33.59 -11.56
N PRO A 358 -5.74 -34.44 -10.82
CA PRO A 358 -6.77 -34.02 -9.87
C PRO A 358 -6.28 -33.02 -8.83
N PHE A 359 -5.00 -33.14 -8.44
CA PHE A 359 -4.33 -32.23 -7.51
C PHE A 359 -4.27 -30.78 -8.04
N GLN A 360 -3.92 -30.59 -9.31
CA GLN A 360 -3.84 -29.26 -9.93
C GLN A 360 -5.22 -28.59 -10.00
N LYS A 361 -6.28 -29.37 -10.31
CA LYS A 361 -7.66 -28.86 -10.30
C LYS A 361 -8.08 -28.38 -8.90
N LYS A 362 -7.78 -29.15 -7.85
CA LYS A 362 -8.05 -28.77 -6.45
C LYS A 362 -7.34 -27.46 -6.05
N MET A 363 -6.08 -27.28 -6.48
CA MET A 363 -5.32 -26.06 -6.22
C MET A 363 -5.91 -24.82 -6.89
N ILE A 364 -6.43 -24.96 -8.13
CA ILE A 364 -7.11 -23.85 -8.81
C ILE A 364 -8.40 -23.46 -8.08
N TYR A 365 -9.20 -24.42 -7.61
CA TYR A 365 -10.40 -24.12 -6.83
C TYR A 365 -10.05 -23.39 -5.52
N LEU A 366 -9.02 -23.83 -4.79
CA LEU A 366 -8.55 -23.15 -3.59
C LEU A 366 -8.05 -21.74 -3.89
N LEU A 367 -7.36 -21.52 -5.01
CA LEU A 367 -6.93 -20.19 -5.43
C LEU A 367 -8.12 -19.29 -5.77
N VAL A 368 -9.11 -19.78 -6.52
CA VAL A 368 -10.31 -19.00 -6.85
C VAL A 368 -11.08 -18.63 -5.59
N LEU A 369 -11.27 -19.58 -4.66
CA LEU A 369 -11.91 -19.32 -3.37
C LEU A 369 -11.11 -18.32 -2.53
N PHE A 370 -9.78 -18.42 -2.51
CA PHE A 370 -8.91 -17.42 -1.88
C PHE A 370 -9.14 -16.02 -2.46
N LEU A 371 -9.18 -15.87 -3.79
CA LEU A 371 -9.39 -14.59 -4.45
C LEU A 371 -10.79 -14.02 -4.14
N ILE A 372 -11.82 -14.87 -4.07
CA ILE A 372 -13.16 -14.48 -3.65
C ILE A 372 -13.13 -14.00 -2.19
N CYS A 373 -12.57 -14.80 -1.27
CA CYS A 373 -12.44 -14.42 0.14
C CYS A 373 -11.64 -13.12 0.31
N TYR A 374 -10.60 -12.90 -0.49
CA TYR A 374 -9.81 -11.67 -0.48
C TYR A 374 -10.62 -10.45 -0.90
N ILE A 375 -11.35 -10.53 -2.02
CA ILE A 375 -12.22 -9.43 -2.50
C ILE A 375 -13.28 -9.12 -1.44
N LEU A 376 -13.88 -10.17 -0.86
CA LEU A 376 -14.92 -10.05 0.15
C LEU A 376 -14.39 -9.59 1.52
N ARG A 377 -13.10 -9.76 1.84
CA ARG A 377 -12.52 -9.30 3.12
C ARG A 377 -12.47 -7.78 3.27
N GLY A 378 -12.50 -7.04 2.15
CA GLY A 378 -12.66 -5.58 2.15
C GLY A 378 -14.09 -5.12 2.38
N ILE A 379 -15.03 -6.05 2.48
CA ILE A 379 -16.40 -5.80 2.90
C ILE A 379 -16.42 -5.91 4.41
N ASP A 380 -16.35 -4.78 5.10
CA ASP A 380 -16.94 -4.72 6.43
C ASP A 380 -18.38 -5.19 6.26
N ALA A 381 -18.78 -6.27 6.93
CA ALA A 381 -20.18 -6.67 6.97
C ALA A 381 -21.09 -5.48 7.35
N MET A 382 -20.54 -4.53 8.13
CA MET A 382 -21.15 -3.24 8.44
C MET A 382 -21.28 -2.28 7.25
N ALA A 383 -20.35 -2.26 6.29
CA ALA A 383 -20.42 -1.40 5.10
C ALA A 383 -21.42 -1.90 4.05
N ILE A 384 -21.61 -3.22 3.91
CA ILE A 384 -22.76 -3.77 3.15
C ILE A 384 -24.06 -3.38 3.83
N ILE A 385 -24.16 -3.54 5.16
CA ILE A 385 -25.35 -3.16 5.93
C ILE A 385 -25.61 -1.65 5.80
N PHE A 386 -24.57 -0.81 5.82
CA PHE A 386 -24.66 0.64 5.66
C PHE A 386 -25.01 1.06 4.23
N SER A 387 -24.51 0.35 3.22
CA SER A 387 -24.88 0.58 1.82
C SER A 387 -26.33 0.16 1.54
N PHE A 388 -26.79 -0.95 2.15
CA PHE A 388 -28.20 -1.33 2.15
C PHE A 388 -29.06 -0.31 2.91
N TYR A 389 -28.58 0.22 4.04
CA TYR A 389 -29.23 1.27 4.81
C TYR A 389 -29.37 2.58 4.01
N GLN A 390 -28.34 3.01 3.28
CA GLN A 390 -28.40 4.20 2.42
C GLN A 390 -29.28 4.01 1.18
N ILE A 391 -29.29 2.81 0.58
CA ILE A 391 -30.23 2.45 -0.49
C ILE A 391 -31.67 2.43 0.03
N TYR A 392 -31.88 2.08 1.30
CA TYR A 392 -33.18 2.00 1.97
C TYR A 392 -33.72 3.37 2.40
N GLU A 393 -32.87 4.31 2.85
CA GLU A 393 -33.29 5.71 3.11
C GLU A 393 -33.82 6.43 1.85
N PHE A 394 -33.44 5.96 0.66
CA PHE A 394 -33.97 6.46 -0.61
C PHE A 394 -35.35 5.90 -0.98
N ILE A 395 -35.92 4.96 -0.21
CA ILE A 395 -37.25 4.39 -0.45
C ILE A 395 -38.22 4.90 0.63
N PRO A 396 -39.03 5.93 0.32
CA PRO A 396 -39.94 6.49 1.29
C PRO A 396 -41.21 5.64 1.32
N CYS A 397 -41.25 4.55 2.08
CA CYS A 397 -42.49 3.98 2.62
C CYS A 397 -42.25 2.66 3.40
N PHE A 398 -43.07 2.48 4.44
CA PHE A 398 -43.37 1.27 5.23
C PHE A 398 -42.57 0.98 6.52
N CYS A 399 -43.13 1.50 7.62
CA CYS A 399 -43.65 0.79 8.80
C CYS A 399 -42.97 -0.51 9.29
N ASN A 400 -42.71 -0.52 10.61
CA ASN A 400 -42.23 -1.59 11.50
C ASN A 400 -40.72 -1.88 11.54
N TYR A 401 -40.00 -0.86 12.00
CA TYR A 401 -38.60 -0.88 12.46
C TYR A 401 -38.24 -2.09 13.35
N ASP A 402 -39.05 -2.43 14.35
CA ASP A 402 -38.70 -3.46 15.34
C ASP A 402 -38.79 -4.90 14.81
N VAL A 403 -39.55 -5.15 13.75
CA VAL A 403 -39.70 -6.49 13.16
C VAL A 403 -38.57 -6.79 12.18
N ILE A 404 -38.13 -5.79 11.41
CA ILE A 404 -36.99 -5.92 10.49
C ILE A 404 -35.66 -5.87 11.26
N ALA A 405 -35.52 -4.97 12.24
CA ALA A 405 -34.36 -4.96 13.14
C ALA A 405 -34.19 -6.32 13.81
N ASN A 406 -35.26 -6.93 14.33
CA ASN A 406 -35.19 -8.28 14.90
C ASN A 406 -35.01 -9.39 13.85
N GLN A 407 -35.48 -9.25 12.61
CA GLN A 407 -35.28 -10.26 11.56
C GLN A 407 -33.87 -10.22 10.91
N PHE A 408 -33.20 -9.06 10.89
CA PHE A 408 -31.81 -8.94 10.42
C PHE A 408 -30.78 -9.03 11.56
N PHE A 409 -31.17 -8.79 12.82
CA PHE A 409 -30.41 -9.19 14.01
C PHE A 409 -30.58 -10.67 14.37
N ILE A 410 -31.52 -11.39 13.75
CA ILE A 410 -31.44 -12.85 13.72
C ILE A 410 -30.35 -13.23 12.71
N PRO A 411 -29.34 -13.98 13.15
CA PRO A 411 -27.99 -13.54 12.87
C PRO A 411 -27.44 -14.32 11.66
N MET A 412 -26.51 -13.73 10.90
CA MET A 412 -25.31 -14.54 10.71
C MET A 412 -24.82 -14.75 12.14
N SER A 413 -25.23 -15.87 12.76
CA SER A 413 -24.88 -16.18 14.13
C SER A 413 -23.42 -15.86 14.29
N ILE A 414 -23.03 -15.32 15.44
CA ILE A 414 -21.61 -15.22 15.74
C ILE A 414 -20.93 -16.54 15.36
N VAL A 415 -21.63 -17.68 15.51
CA VAL A 415 -21.32 -18.99 14.93
C VAL A 415 -21.18 -19.06 13.39
N ARG A 416 -22.08 -18.52 12.56
CA ARG A 416 -21.99 -18.48 11.09
C ARG A 416 -20.93 -17.49 10.58
N LEU A 417 -20.75 -16.34 11.24
CA LEU A 417 -19.66 -15.41 10.97
C LEU A 417 -18.31 -16.05 11.34
N ILE A 418 -18.21 -16.62 12.53
CA ILE A 418 -17.05 -17.41 12.98
C ILE A 418 -16.84 -18.60 12.05
N TYR A 419 -17.88 -19.29 11.59
CA TYR A 419 -17.78 -20.40 10.64
C TYR A 419 -17.26 -19.92 9.29
N ASN A 420 -17.77 -18.82 8.73
CA ASN A 420 -17.26 -18.26 7.49
C ASN A 420 -15.82 -17.76 7.63
N ILE A 421 -15.46 -17.16 8.77
CA ILE A 421 -14.09 -16.77 9.11
C ILE A 421 -13.21 -18.02 9.23
N ILE A 422 -13.64 -19.06 9.94
CA ILE A 422 -12.92 -20.32 10.12
C ILE A 422 -12.76 -21.03 8.78
N VAL A 423 -13.80 -21.12 7.96
CA VAL A 423 -13.75 -21.73 6.62
C VAL A 423 -12.83 -20.93 5.70
N ALA A 424 -12.93 -19.60 5.68
CA ALA A 424 -12.00 -18.75 4.94
C ALA A 424 -10.57 -18.97 5.44
N LEU A 425 -10.35 -19.03 6.75
CA LEU A 425 -9.04 -19.25 7.35
C LEU A 425 -8.51 -20.67 7.07
N ILE A 426 -9.36 -21.69 7.06
CA ILE A 426 -9.03 -23.07 6.66
C ILE A 426 -8.66 -23.12 5.18
N ILE A 427 -9.42 -22.46 4.29
CA ILE A 427 -9.14 -22.40 2.85
C ILE A 427 -7.79 -21.71 2.63
N GLU A 428 -7.59 -20.56 3.27
CA GLU A 428 -6.35 -19.79 3.19
C GLU A 428 -5.15 -20.56 3.74
N VAL A 429 -5.24 -21.11 4.97
CA VAL A 429 -4.19 -21.91 5.60
C VAL A 429 -3.91 -23.16 4.77
N SER A 430 -4.92 -23.82 4.23
CA SER A 430 -4.73 -24.99 3.36
C SER A 430 -3.97 -24.62 2.09
N LEU A 431 -4.35 -23.53 1.43
CA LEU A 431 -3.64 -23.03 0.25
C LEU A 431 -2.19 -22.70 0.61
N SER A 432 -1.94 -22.00 1.69
CA SER A 432 -0.61 -21.56 2.10
C SER A 432 0.28 -22.69 2.59
N ILE A 433 -0.23 -23.63 3.37
CA ILE A 433 0.50 -24.86 3.75
C ILE A 433 0.86 -25.63 2.47
N HIS A 434 -0.04 -25.75 1.50
CA HIS A 434 0.27 -26.42 0.24
C HIS A 434 1.31 -25.66 -0.59
N LEU A 435 1.23 -24.34 -0.67
CA LEU A 435 2.23 -23.49 -1.34
C LEU A 435 3.61 -23.55 -0.66
N LEU A 436 3.65 -23.66 0.68
CA LEU A 436 4.88 -23.77 1.46
C LEU A 436 5.47 -25.19 1.43
N ARG A 437 4.64 -26.23 1.43
CA ARG A 437 5.07 -27.66 1.38
C ARG A 437 5.50 -28.09 0.00
N ALA A 438 4.92 -27.51 -1.05
CA ALA A 438 5.37 -27.78 -2.39
C ALA A 438 6.82 -27.24 -2.49
N LYS A 439 7.82 -28.14 -2.55
CA LYS A 439 9.29 -27.93 -2.59
C LYS A 439 9.81 -26.81 -3.53
N TYR A 440 8.95 -26.16 -4.29
CA TYR A 440 9.23 -25.14 -5.29
C TYR A 440 9.78 -23.83 -4.71
N LEU A 441 9.38 -23.46 -3.49
CA LEU A 441 9.99 -22.32 -2.80
C LEU A 441 11.44 -22.61 -2.39
N GLU A 442 11.74 -23.84 -1.98
CA GLU A 442 13.10 -24.26 -1.60
C GLU A 442 14.03 -24.43 -2.80
N TYR A 443 13.53 -24.97 -3.91
CA TYR A 443 14.35 -25.24 -5.10
C TYR A 443 14.95 -23.99 -5.74
N TYR A 444 14.30 -22.83 -5.61
CA TYR A 444 14.78 -21.55 -6.16
C TYR A 444 15.63 -20.73 -5.18
N ILE A 445 15.37 -20.86 -3.88
CA ILE A 445 16.10 -20.10 -2.85
C ILE A 445 17.45 -20.75 -2.56
N ILE A 446 17.52 -22.08 -2.56
CA ILE A 446 18.77 -22.83 -2.31
C ILE A 446 19.72 -22.74 -3.51
N SER A 447 19.23 -22.72 -4.76
CA SER A 447 20.09 -22.54 -5.95
C SER A 447 20.58 -21.11 -6.16
N SER A 448 20.19 -20.16 -5.31
CA SER A 448 20.71 -18.78 -5.30
C SER A 448 21.85 -18.56 -4.30
N GLY A 449 22.23 -19.62 -3.58
CA GLY A 449 23.25 -19.62 -2.52
C GLY A 449 24.39 -20.62 -2.68
N SER A 450 24.58 -21.22 -3.86
CA SER A 450 25.81 -21.93 -4.24
C SER A 450 26.68 -21.05 -5.11
#